data_AF-A0A6B1FKV5-F1
#
_entry.id   AF-A0A6B1FKV5-F1
#
_cell.length_a   1.000
_cell.length_b   1.000
_cell.length_c   1.000
_cell.angle_alpha   90.00
_cell.angle_beta   90.00
_cell.angle_gamma   90.00
#
_symmetry.space_group_name_H-M   'P 1'
#
loop_
_entity.id
_entity.type
_entity.pdbx_description
1 polymer ?
#
loop_
_entity_poly.entity_id
_entity_poly.type
_entity_poly.pdbx_seq_one_letter_code
_entity_poly.pdbx_strand_id
1 'polypeptide(L)'
;MQPPGAGPSLAQLDPVEMQAWVIARSDKIVARWLSEVTKRFERRPQQLVELLRDFYETFVSILPEILGPYRRRVRPVWQEAANLYGELAAERGLVAGEVIEEFQVLRVSLIRVLYAEPRMPPDVVPGMREVLRLNRLMDQGVTHASIGYTDSLVSALVAGPGVPESVTEELLTRVAEQLRAIRSEFRDIVGSGRG
;
A
#
# COMPACT_ATOMS: atom_id res chain seq x y z
N MET A 1 37.11 -18.66 -34.85
CA MET A 1 36.63 -19.18 -33.56
C MET A 1 36.11 -17.98 -32.77
N GLN A 2 34.81 -17.71 -32.82
CA GLN A 2 34.17 -16.60 -32.07
C GLN A 2 33.98 -17.04 -30.60
N PRO A 3 34.16 -16.15 -29.62
CA PRO A 3 33.79 -16.46 -28.24
C PRO A 3 32.26 -16.65 -28.17
N PRO A 4 31.75 -17.59 -27.34
CA PRO A 4 30.31 -17.77 -27.16
C PRO A 4 29.72 -16.46 -26.65
N GLY A 5 28.92 -15.83 -27.51
CA GLY A 5 28.35 -14.51 -27.29
C GLY A 5 27.52 -14.47 -26.01
N ALA A 6 27.69 -13.37 -25.27
CA ALA A 6 26.82 -12.98 -24.18
C ALA A 6 25.36 -13.21 -24.61
N GLY A 7 24.59 -13.92 -23.78
CA GLY A 7 23.14 -14.04 -23.98
C GLY A 7 22.50 -12.65 -24.11
N PRO A 8 21.29 -12.56 -24.70
CA PRO A 8 20.64 -11.27 -24.92
C PRO A 8 20.62 -10.46 -23.62
N SER A 9 21.24 -9.27 -23.64
CA SER A 9 21.20 -8.34 -22.52
C SER A 9 19.76 -7.87 -22.36
N LEU A 10 19.15 -8.19 -21.22
CA LEU A 10 17.79 -7.78 -20.93
C LEU A 10 17.77 -6.26 -20.69
N ALA A 11 16.90 -5.56 -21.41
CA ALA A 11 16.62 -4.16 -21.17
C ALA A 11 15.93 -3.99 -19.81
N GLN A 12 16.40 -3.05 -19.00
CA GLN A 12 15.75 -2.73 -17.72
C GLN A 12 14.77 -1.59 -17.93
N LEU A 13 13.57 -1.72 -17.37
CA LEU A 13 12.67 -0.58 -17.26
C LEU A 13 13.36 0.53 -16.48
N ASP A 14 13.41 1.73 -17.06
CA ASP A 14 13.86 2.89 -16.33
C ASP A 14 12.83 3.31 -15.25
N PRO A 15 13.18 4.20 -14.32
CA PRO A 15 12.28 4.61 -13.25
C PRO A 15 10.94 5.21 -13.73
N VAL A 16 10.93 5.92 -14.87
CA VAL A 16 9.74 6.56 -15.44
C VAL A 16 8.85 5.51 -16.09
N GLU A 17 9.43 4.58 -16.85
CA GLU A 17 8.70 3.46 -17.45
C GLU A 17 8.10 2.56 -16.37
N MET A 18 8.85 2.29 -15.28
CA MET A 18 8.36 1.51 -14.16
C MET A 18 7.25 2.25 -13.38
N GLN A 19 7.35 3.58 -13.24
CA GLN A 19 6.28 4.40 -12.67
C GLN A 19 4.99 4.28 -13.50
N ALA A 20 5.08 4.50 -14.82
CA ALA A 20 3.95 4.37 -15.74
C ALA A 20 3.36 2.95 -15.73
N TRP A 21 4.23 1.93 -15.64
CA TRP A 21 3.81 0.54 -15.57
C TRP A 21 2.93 0.25 -14.35
N VAL A 22 3.33 0.73 -13.17
CA VAL A 22 2.58 0.57 -11.91
C VAL A 22 1.28 1.38 -11.95
N ILE A 23 1.31 2.63 -12.44
CA ILE A 23 0.11 3.47 -12.60
C ILE A 23 -0.96 2.75 -13.41
N ALA A 24 -0.59 2.28 -14.61
CA ALA A 24 -1.52 1.61 -15.53
C ALA A 24 -2.13 0.31 -14.99
N ARG A 25 -1.65 -0.20 -13.84
CA ARG A 25 -2.10 -1.45 -13.21
C ARG A 25 -2.57 -1.25 -11.78
N SER A 26 -2.70 -0.01 -11.32
CA SER A 26 -3.08 0.32 -9.94
C SER A 26 -4.42 -0.29 -9.57
N ASP A 27 -5.44 -0.17 -10.43
CA ASP A 27 -6.77 -0.75 -10.20
C ASP A 27 -6.73 -2.26 -9.99
N LYS A 28 -5.84 -2.97 -10.70
CA LYS A 28 -5.69 -4.42 -10.54
C LYS A 28 -5.07 -4.78 -9.20
N ILE A 29 -4.12 -3.97 -8.71
CA ILE A 29 -3.51 -4.15 -7.39
C ILE A 29 -4.57 -3.93 -6.31
N VAL A 30 -5.32 -2.83 -6.39
CA VAL A 30 -6.40 -2.48 -5.46
C VAL A 30 -7.47 -3.58 -5.44
N ALA A 31 -7.97 -3.98 -6.62
CA ALA A 31 -9.04 -4.97 -6.72
C ALA A 31 -8.61 -6.33 -6.15
N ARG A 32 -7.38 -6.76 -6.43
CA ARG A 32 -6.82 -8.00 -5.88
C ARG A 32 -6.70 -7.90 -4.36
N TRP A 33 -6.12 -6.81 -3.86
CA TRP A 33 -5.94 -6.64 -2.43
C TRP A 33 -7.27 -6.64 -1.69
N LEU A 34 -8.23 -5.83 -2.16
CA LEU A 34 -9.57 -5.79 -1.61
C LEU A 34 -10.25 -7.16 -1.65
N SER A 35 -10.14 -7.88 -2.77
CA SER A 35 -10.73 -9.22 -2.90
C SER A 35 -10.12 -10.20 -1.89
N GLU A 36 -8.80 -10.27 -1.74
CA GLU A 36 -8.17 -11.21 -0.81
C GLU A 36 -8.49 -10.90 0.65
N VAL A 37 -8.53 -9.62 1.04
CA VAL A 37 -8.88 -9.23 2.40
C VAL A 37 -10.36 -9.48 2.68
N THR A 38 -11.24 -9.18 1.71
CA THR A 38 -12.68 -9.34 1.90
C THR A 38 -13.18 -10.78 1.87
N LYS A 39 -12.45 -11.72 1.24
CA LYS A 39 -12.75 -13.16 1.30
C LYS A 39 -12.84 -13.71 2.73
N ARG A 40 -12.12 -13.10 3.67
CA ARG A 40 -12.05 -13.53 5.07
C ARG A 40 -13.27 -13.07 5.89
N PHE A 41 -14.16 -12.27 5.29
CA PHE A 41 -15.31 -11.70 5.98
C PHE A 41 -16.61 -12.39 5.58
N GLU A 42 -17.35 -12.93 6.55
CA GLU A 42 -18.67 -13.52 6.32
C GLU A 42 -19.78 -12.45 6.16
N ARG A 43 -19.72 -11.36 6.96
CA ARG A 43 -20.58 -10.16 6.85
C ARG A 43 -19.84 -8.93 7.38
N ARG A 44 -19.82 -7.82 6.63
CA ARG A 44 -19.27 -6.53 7.08
C ARG A 44 -20.16 -5.36 6.66
N PRO A 45 -20.12 -4.24 7.39
CA PRO A 45 -20.75 -3.00 6.96
C PRO A 45 -20.18 -2.57 5.59
N GLN A 46 -21.05 -2.20 4.67
CA GLN A 46 -20.66 -1.69 3.34
C GLN A 46 -19.69 -0.51 3.44
N GLN A 47 -19.91 0.38 4.41
CA GLN A 47 -19.05 1.53 4.70
C GLN A 47 -17.60 1.14 5.03
N LEU A 48 -17.39 0.01 5.73
CA LEU A 48 -16.04 -0.46 6.02
C LEU A 48 -15.34 -0.94 4.74
N VAL A 49 -16.06 -1.64 3.85
CA VAL A 49 -15.50 -2.11 2.58
C VAL A 49 -15.10 -0.93 1.69
N GLU A 50 -15.91 0.12 1.67
CA GLU A 50 -15.62 1.37 0.97
C GLU A 50 -14.39 2.08 1.56
N LEU A 51 -14.30 2.17 2.89
CA LEU A 51 -13.13 2.75 3.55
C LEU A 51 -11.85 1.96 3.26
N LEU A 52 -11.90 0.62 3.31
CA LEU A 52 -10.74 -0.22 2.95
C LEU A 52 -10.32 -0.01 1.49
N ARG A 53 -11.29 0.13 0.58
CA ARG A 53 -10.98 0.50 -0.81
C ARG A 53 -10.26 1.84 -0.89
N ASP A 54 -10.75 2.87 -0.20
CA ASP A 54 -10.10 4.19 -0.16
C ASP A 54 -8.66 4.10 0.38
N PHE A 55 -8.40 3.28 1.41
CA PHE A 55 -7.04 3.03 1.90
C PHE A 55 -6.16 2.39 0.84
N TYR A 56 -6.64 1.34 0.18
CA TYR A 56 -5.84 0.63 -0.83
C TYR A 56 -5.57 1.49 -2.05
N GLU A 57 -6.55 2.26 -2.51
CA GLU A 57 -6.36 3.25 -3.57
C GLU A 57 -5.31 4.29 -3.16
N THR A 58 -5.34 4.75 -1.90
CA THR A 58 -4.34 5.68 -1.37
C THR A 58 -2.94 5.06 -1.37
N PHE A 59 -2.75 3.88 -0.78
CA PHE A 59 -1.45 3.19 -0.75
C PHE A 59 -0.92 2.94 -2.16
N VAL A 60 -1.76 2.42 -3.06
CA VAL A 60 -1.37 2.08 -4.42
C VAL A 60 -1.02 3.34 -5.22
N SER A 61 -1.72 4.47 -5.00
CA SER A 61 -1.40 5.75 -5.65
C SER A 61 -0.03 6.32 -5.25
N ILE A 62 0.48 5.97 -4.06
CA ILE A 62 1.79 6.43 -3.57
C ILE A 62 2.94 5.59 -4.17
N LEU A 63 2.70 4.32 -4.53
CA LEU A 63 3.75 3.42 -5.03
C LEU A 63 4.55 3.99 -6.21
N PRO A 64 3.93 4.55 -7.26
CA PRO A 64 4.68 5.09 -8.39
C PRO A 64 5.55 6.29 -7.96
N GLU A 65 5.06 7.12 -7.04
CA GLU A 65 5.76 8.34 -6.62
C GLU A 65 7.03 8.08 -5.81
N ILE A 66 7.18 6.88 -5.23
CA ILE A 66 8.43 6.48 -4.57
C ILE A 66 9.58 6.23 -5.57
N LEU A 67 9.24 5.94 -6.82
CA LEU A 67 10.18 5.77 -7.93
C LEU A 67 10.60 7.14 -8.49
N GLY A 68 9.73 8.14 -8.35
CA GLY A 68 9.91 9.48 -8.88
C GLY A 68 10.76 10.46 -8.04
N PRO A 69 10.73 11.76 -8.39
CA PRO A 69 11.49 12.79 -7.70
C PRO A 69 10.94 13.13 -6.31
N TYR A 70 9.65 12.93 -6.07
CA TYR A 70 8.96 13.27 -4.81
C TYR A 70 9.13 12.25 -3.70
N ARG A 71 9.87 11.16 -3.94
CA ARG A 71 10.08 10.02 -3.03
C ARG A 71 10.46 10.36 -1.58
N ARG A 72 11.05 11.52 -1.30
CA ARG A 72 11.37 11.95 0.08
C ARG A 72 10.17 12.59 0.78
N ARG A 73 9.34 13.30 0.01
CA ARG A 73 8.15 14.02 0.49
C ARG A 73 6.95 13.09 0.64
N VAL A 74 6.80 12.09 -0.22
CA VAL A 74 5.69 11.11 -0.13
C VAL A 74 5.90 10.02 0.93
N ARG A 75 7.11 9.90 1.50
CA ARG A 75 7.40 8.92 2.55
C ARG A 75 6.63 9.19 3.85
N PRO A 76 6.64 10.42 4.40
CA PRO A 76 5.79 10.76 5.56
C PRO A 76 4.32 10.38 5.35
N VAL A 77 3.74 10.75 4.20
CA VAL A 77 2.36 10.39 3.84
C VAL A 77 2.13 8.88 3.86
N TRP A 78 3.05 8.09 3.31
CA TRP A 78 2.99 6.63 3.37
C TRP A 78 2.98 6.10 4.81
N GLN A 79 3.84 6.67 5.66
CA GLN A 79 3.96 6.28 7.07
C GLN A 79 2.70 6.61 7.85
N GLU A 80 2.13 7.80 7.63
CA GLU A 80 0.89 8.25 8.28
C GLU A 80 -0.30 7.40 7.84
N ALA A 81 -0.45 7.14 6.53
CA ALA A 81 -1.49 6.25 6.02
C ALA A 81 -1.36 4.84 6.61
N ALA A 82 -0.13 4.33 6.73
CA ALA A 82 0.14 3.02 7.33
C ALA A 82 -0.20 2.99 8.82
N ASN A 83 0.20 4.00 9.59
CA ASN A 83 -0.16 4.14 11.00
C ASN A 83 -1.70 4.11 11.16
N LEU A 84 -2.41 4.98 10.44
CA LEU A 84 -3.88 5.07 10.49
C LEU A 84 -4.56 3.76 10.09
N TYR A 85 -4.01 3.05 9.11
CA TYR A 85 -4.50 1.72 8.74
C TYR A 85 -4.31 0.69 9.85
N GLY A 86 -3.18 0.76 10.56
CA GLY A 86 -2.90 -0.03 11.75
C GLY A 86 -3.90 0.22 12.89
N GLU A 87 -4.21 1.49 13.15
CA GLU A 87 -5.24 1.89 14.12
C GLU A 87 -6.60 1.30 13.73
N LEU A 88 -7.03 1.48 12.48
CA LEU A 88 -8.26 0.88 11.97
C LEU A 88 -8.25 -0.65 12.09
N ALA A 89 -7.10 -1.29 11.89
CA ALA A 89 -6.98 -2.73 12.03
C ALA A 89 -7.20 -3.22 13.47
N ALA A 90 -6.70 -2.49 14.47
CA ALA A 90 -6.95 -2.79 15.87
C ALA A 90 -8.44 -2.66 16.20
N GLU A 91 -9.09 -1.61 15.71
CA GLU A 91 -10.53 -1.39 15.88
C GLU A 91 -11.40 -2.43 15.15
N ARG A 92 -10.90 -2.98 14.03
CA ARG A 92 -11.52 -4.12 13.34
C ARG A 92 -11.40 -5.44 14.12
N GLY A 93 -10.68 -5.44 15.24
CA GLY A 93 -10.41 -6.62 16.07
C GLY A 93 -9.43 -7.60 15.42
N LEU A 94 -8.63 -7.15 14.45
CA LEU A 94 -7.59 -7.99 13.87
C LEU A 94 -6.49 -8.26 14.89
N VAL A 95 -5.81 -9.39 14.78
CA VAL A 95 -4.53 -9.58 15.47
C VAL A 95 -3.40 -8.94 14.66
N ALA A 96 -2.29 -8.56 15.33
CA ALA A 96 -1.15 -7.90 14.68
C ALA A 96 -0.63 -8.67 13.44
N GLY A 97 -0.62 -10.01 13.50
CA GLY A 97 -0.21 -10.86 12.38
C GLY A 97 -1.11 -10.68 11.14
N GLU A 98 -2.42 -10.48 11.32
CA GLU A 98 -3.35 -10.26 10.21
C GLU A 98 -3.09 -8.93 9.50
N VAL A 99 -2.74 -7.87 10.25
CA VAL A 99 -2.36 -6.58 9.66
C VAL A 99 -1.14 -6.73 8.76
N ILE A 100 -0.14 -7.51 9.22
CA ILE A 100 1.06 -7.81 8.44
C ILE A 100 0.70 -8.60 7.18
N GLU A 101 -0.18 -9.60 7.30
CA GLU A 101 -0.65 -10.39 6.17
C GLU A 101 -1.37 -9.55 5.12
N GLU A 102 -2.20 -8.58 5.51
CA GLU A 102 -2.85 -7.67 4.58
C GLU A 102 -1.80 -6.88 3.76
N PHE A 103 -0.70 -6.41 4.37
CA PHE A 103 0.42 -5.82 3.62
C PHE A 103 1.18 -6.83 2.74
N GLN A 104 1.25 -8.11 3.13
CA GLN A 104 1.82 -9.14 2.26
C GLN A 104 0.99 -9.36 1.01
N VAL A 105 -0.35 -9.21 1.09
CA VAL A 105 -1.21 -9.25 -0.10
C VAL A 105 -0.86 -8.13 -1.07
N LEU A 106 -0.63 -6.90 -0.59
CA LEU A 106 -0.15 -5.80 -1.43
C LEU A 106 1.17 -6.16 -2.11
N ARG A 107 2.15 -6.66 -1.35
CA ARG A 107 3.47 -7.06 -1.87
C ARG A 107 3.36 -8.10 -2.97
N VAL A 108 2.60 -9.17 -2.74
CA VAL A 108 2.37 -10.22 -3.74
C VAL A 108 1.67 -9.65 -4.97
N SER A 109 0.69 -8.76 -4.78
CA SER A 109 -0.03 -8.11 -5.87
C SER A 109 0.90 -7.26 -6.74
N LEU A 110 1.80 -6.51 -6.13
CA LEU A 110 2.82 -5.71 -6.80
C LEU A 110 3.82 -6.60 -7.55
N ILE A 111 4.35 -7.65 -6.92
CA ILE A 111 5.26 -8.60 -7.57
C ILE A 111 4.60 -9.23 -8.80
N ARG A 112 3.33 -9.65 -8.70
CA ARG A 112 2.60 -10.19 -9.85
C ARG A 112 2.48 -9.17 -10.98
N VAL A 113 2.18 -7.92 -10.67
CA VAL A 113 2.14 -6.84 -11.66
C VAL A 113 3.50 -6.59 -12.31
N LEU A 114 4.59 -6.72 -11.56
CA LEU A 114 5.94 -6.49 -12.07
C LEU A 114 6.49 -7.66 -12.89
N TYR A 115 6.10 -8.90 -12.61
CA TYR A 115 6.77 -10.08 -13.18
C TYR A 115 5.84 -11.05 -13.94
N ALA A 116 4.53 -11.01 -13.73
CA ALA A 116 3.63 -12.06 -14.21
C ALA A 116 2.46 -11.56 -15.06
N GLU A 117 1.86 -10.42 -14.73
CA GLU A 117 0.53 -10.05 -15.24
C GLU A 117 0.38 -8.54 -15.54
N PRO A 118 0.35 -8.13 -16.82
CA PRO A 118 0.74 -8.90 -18.01
C PRO A 118 2.24 -9.21 -17.98
N ARG A 119 2.63 -10.29 -18.66
CA ARG A 119 4.06 -10.56 -18.87
C ARG A 119 4.68 -9.39 -19.62
N MET A 120 5.79 -8.87 -19.08
CA MET A 120 6.64 -7.94 -19.82
C MET A 120 7.15 -8.63 -21.10
N PRO A 121 7.55 -7.86 -22.12
CA PRO A 121 8.29 -8.41 -23.25
C PRO A 121 9.45 -9.31 -22.76
N PRO A 122 9.77 -10.42 -23.44
CA PRO A 122 10.75 -11.41 -22.96
C PRO A 122 12.14 -10.84 -22.67
N ASP A 123 12.46 -9.70 -23.29
CA ASP A 123 13.70 -8.96 -23.23
C ASP A 123 13.68 -7.78 -22.24
N VAL A 124 12.57 -7.53 -21.55
CA VAL A 124 12.40 -6.42 -20.61
C VAL A 124 12.19 -6.94 -19.18
N VAL A 125 12.95 -6.38 -18.24
CA VAL A 125 12.81 -6.71 -16.81
C VAL A 125 12.67 -5.46 -15.94
N PRO A 126 12.00 -5.55 -14.78
CA PRO A 126 12.00 -4.47 -13.82
C PRO A 126 13.41 -4.10 -13.35
N GLY A 127 13.69 -2.81 -13.23
CA GLY A 127 14.94 -2.32 -12.64
C GLY A 127 15.10 -2.79 -11.19
N MET A 128 16.19 -3.49 -10.88
CA MET A 128 16.40 -4.08 -9.54
C MET A 128 16.43 -3.01 -8.44
N ARG A 129 17.00 -1.83 -8.72
CA ARG A 129 17.07 -0.72 -7.76
C ARG A 129 15.66 -0.24 -7.38
N GLU A 130 14.77 -0.12 -8.34
CA GLU A 130 13.40 0.36 -8.18
C GLU A 130 12.55 -0.70 -7.45
N VAL A 131 12.73 -1.98 -7.78
CA VAL A 131 12.12 -3.10 -7.03
C VAL A 131 12.54 -3.07 -5.56
N LEU A 132 13.83 -2.91 -5.26
CA LEU A 132 14.32 -2.81 -3.88
C LEU A 132 13.77 -1.57 -3.16
N ARG A 133 13.51 -0.46 -3.88
CA ARG A 133 12.87 0.72 -3.29
C ARG A 133 11.43 0.46 -2.91
N LEU A 134 10.66 -0.19 -3.78
CA LEU A 134 9.28 -0.60 -3.49
C LEU A 134 9.25 -1.58 -2.31
N ASN A 135 10.14 -2.56 -2.27
CA ASN A 135 10.25 -3.49 -1.14
C ASN A 135 10.48 -2.77 0.18
N ARG A 136 11.44 -1.83 0.23
CA ARG A 136 11.68 -1.02 1.43
C ARG A 136 10.46 -0.18 1.81
N LEU A 137 9.70 0.32 0.85
CA LEU A 137 8.45 1.04 1.14
C LEU A 137 7.43 0.10 1.80
N MET A 138 7.29 -1.13 1.32
CA MET A 138 6.40 -2.13 1.93
C MET A 138 6.84 -2.46 3.35
N ASP A 139 8.12 -2.64 3.60
CA ASP A 139 8.66 -2.91 4.94
C ASP A 139 8.38 -1.73 5.90
N GLN A 140 8.49 -0.50 5.41
CA GLN A 140 8.08 0.69 6.16
C GLN A 140 6.58 0.69 6.45
N GLY A 141 5.74 0.30 5.48
CA GLY A 141 4.30 0.19 5.66
C GLY A 141 3.94 -0.79 6.77
N VAL A 142 4.54 -1.98 6.76
CA VAL A 142 4.38 -2.98 7.83
C VAL A 142 4.81 -2.42 9.18
N THR A 143 5.96 -1.75 9.23
CA THR A 143 6.48 -1.16 10.48
C THR A 143 5.50 -0.15 11.06
N HIS A 144 5.03 0.79 10.25
CA HIS A 144 4.14 1.86 10.69
C HIS A 144 2.72 1.37 11.01
N ALA A 145 2.17 0.44 10.21
CA ALA A 145 0.91 -0.20 10.57
C ALA A 145 1.00 -0.95 11.89
N SER A 146 2.14 -1.59 12.19
CA SER A 146 2.35 -2.23 13.49
C SER A 146 2.41 -1.23 14.65
N ILE A 147 3.01 -0.06 14.43
CA ILE A 147 3.05 1.05 15.39
C ILE A 147 1.63 1.55 15.67
N GLY A 148 0.89 1.98 14.65
CA GLY A 148 -0.47 2.49 14.83
C GLY A 148 -1.42 1.45 15.46
N TYR A 149 -1.28 0.18 15.07
CA TYR A 149 -2.01 -0.92 15.69
C TYR A 149 -1.71 -1.03 17.21
N THR A 150 -0.42 -0.98 17.58
CA THR A 150 0.00 -1.11 18.97
C THR A 150 -0.39 0.10 19.80
N ASP A 151 -0.26 1.32 19.26
CA ASP A 151 -0.67 2.55 19.91
C ASP A 151 -2.17 2.54 20.20
N SER A 152 -2.99 2.06 19.26
CA SER A 152 -4.43 1.87 19.45
C SER A 152 -4.75 0.90 20.57
N LEU A 153 -4.04 -0.24 20.64
CA LEU A 153 -4.23 -1.21 21.73
C LEU A 153 -3.83 -0.64 23.09
N VAL A 154 -2.70 0.06 23.17
CA VAL A 154 -2.24 0.71 24.41
C VAL A 154 -3.25 1.76 24.85
N SER A 155 -3.77 2.57 23.94
CA SER A 155 -4.82 3.55 24.23
C SER A 155 -6.08 2.88 24.78
N ALA A 156 -6.52 1.77 24.19
CA ALA A 156 -7.67 1.02 24.67
C ALA A 156 -7.44 0.43 26.07
N LEU A 157 -6.23 -0.08 26.37
CA LEU A 157 -5.88 -0.59 27.70
C LEU A 157 -5.90 0.51 28.77
N VAL A 158 -5.44 1.72 28.43
CA VAL A 158 -5.40 2.87 29.35
C VAL A 158 -6.80 3.45 29.57
N ALA A 159 -7.67 3.45 28.57
CA ALA A 159 -9.04 3.98 28.65
C ALA A 159 -10.01 3.13 29.50
N GLY A 160 -9.58 1.93 29.94
CA GLY A 160 -10.38 1.01 30.76
C GLY A 160 -11.08 -0.09 29.93
N PRO A 161 -11.75 -1.07 30.58
CA PRO A 161 -12.33 -2.22 29.89
C PRO A 161 -13.54 -1.78 29.06
N GLY A 162 -13.29 -1.47 27.80
CA GLY A 162 -14.29 -1.07 26.82
C GLY A 162 -13.74 -1.25 25.42
N VAL A 163 -13.23 -2.45 25.10
CA VAL A 163 -12.98 -2.81 23.70
C VAL A 163 -14.34 -2.79 23.00
N PRO A 164 -14.58 -1.89 22.04
CA PRO A 164 -15.84 -1.87 21.32
C PRO A 164 -16.07 -3.23 20.66
N GLU A 165 -17.22 -3.86 20.93
CA GLU A 165 -17.58 -5.17 20.38
C GLU A 165 -17.74 -5.13 18.84
N SER A 166 -17.83 -3.92 18.27
CA SER A 166 -17.88 -3.69 16.84
C SER A 166 -17.35 -2.30 16.44
N VAL A 167 -16.85 -2.21 15.21
CA VAL A 167 -16.48 -0.95 14.56
C VAL A 167 -17.73 -0.07 14.42
N THR A 168 -17.68 1.13 14.98
CA THR A 168 -18.80 2.08 14.94
C THR A 168 -18.76 2.97 13.69
N GLU A 169 -19.92 3.48 13.27
CA GLU A 169 -20.02 4.42 12.14
C GLU A 169 -19.27 5.73 12.40
N GLU A 170 -19.25 6.20 13.65
CA GLU A 170 -18.50 7.39 14.07
C GLU A 170 -17.00 7.20 13.90
N LEU A 171 -16.47 6.06 14.33
CA LEU A 171 -15.07 5.69 14.11
C LEU A 171 -14.75 5.65 12.61
N LEU A 172 -15.57 4.98 11.80
CA LEU A 172 -15.37 4.89 10.35
C LEU A 172 -15.36 6.28 9.70
N THR A 173 -16.24 7.17 10.13
CA THR A 173 -16.31 8.55 9.64
C THR A 173 -15.05 9.33 9.98
N ARG A 174 -14.60 9.25 11.24
CA ARG A 174 -13.35 9.88 11.70
C ARG A 174 -12.14 9.38 10.93
N VAL A 175 -12.00 8.07 10.76
CA VAL A 175 -10.88 7.49 10.00
C VAL A 175 -10.95 7.92 8.52
N ALA A 176 -12.14 7.96 7.93
CA ALA A 176 -12.32 8.44 6.56
C ALA A 176 -11.90 9.92 6.41
N GLU A 177 -12.18 10.78 7.38
CA GLU A 177 -11.75 12.18 7.38
C GLU A 177 -10.22 12.31 7.46
N GLN A 178 -9.58 11.57 8.35
CA GLN A 178 -8.13 11.56 8.45
C GLN A 178 -7.47 11.05 7.16
N LEU A 179 -8.01 9.97 6.57
CA LEU A 179 -7.53 9.48 5.28
C LEU A 179 -7.72 10.51 4.16
N ARG A 180 -8.83 11.26 4.15
CA ARG A 180 -9.04 12.35 3.17
C ARG A 180 -8.00 13.46 3.33
N ALA A 181 -7.63 13.80 4.57
CA ALA A 181 -6.57 14.78 4.84
C ALA A 181 -5.22 14.29 4.28
N ILE A 182 -4.83 13.05 4.58
CA ILE A 182 -3.62 12.41 4.04
C ILE A 182 -3.62 12.40 2.51
N ARG A 183 -4.75 12.06 1.87
CA ARG A 183 -4.90 12.12 0.41
C ARG A 183 -4.77 13.54 -0.14
N SER A 184 -5.20 14.55 0.61
CA SER A 184 -5.03 15.95 0.21
C SER A 184 -3.57 16.36 0.23
N GLU A 185 -2.85 16.08 1.32
CA GLU A 185 -1.42 16.34 1.41
C GLU A 185 -0.65 15.63 0.29
N PHE A 186 -0.99 14.36 0.02
CA PHE A 186 -0.40 13.62 -1.09
C PHE A 186 -0.59 14.34 -2.44
N ARG A 187 -1.81 14.80 -2.73
CA ARG A 187 -2.11 15.54 -3.96
C ARG A 187 -1.35 16.86 -4.01
N ASP A 188 -1.21 17.56 -2.89
CA ASP A 188 -0.46 18.82 -2.82
C ASP A 188 1.02 18.59 -3.12
N ILE A 189 1.62 17.52 -2.60
CA ILE A 189 3.01 17.15 -2.89
C ILE A 189 3.22 16.88 -4.38
N VAL A 190 2.35 16.08 -5.00
CA VAL A 190 2.47 15.68 -6.42
C VAL A 190 2.06 16.82 -7.36
N GLY A 191 1.07 17.63 -6.98
CA GLY A 191 0.54 18.76 -7.74
C GLY A 191 1.46 19.98 -7.74
N SER A 192 2.10 20.28 -6.60
CA SER A 192 3.01 21.44 -6.46
C SER A 192 4.28 21.35 -7.32
N GLY A 193 4.57 20.21 -7.94
CA GLY A 193 5.73 20.03 -8.81
C GLY A 193 5.39 19.80 -10.30
N ARG A 194 4.12 19.94 -10.69
CA ARG A 194 3.68 19.94 -12.10
C ARG A 194 3.39 21.35 -12.64
N GLY A 195 3.58 22.38 -11.82
CA GLY A 195 3.48 23.80 -12.17
C GLY A 195 4.83 24.43 -12.50
#